data_AF-A0A6P0YHU5-F1
#
_entry.id   AF-A0A6P0YHU5-F1
#
_cell.length_a   1.000
_cell.length_b   1.000
_cell.length_c   1.000
_cell.angle_alpha   90.00
_cell.angle_beta   90.00
_cell.angle_gamma   90.00
#
_symmetry.space_group_name_H-M   'P 1'
#
loop_
_entity.id
_entity.type
_entity.pdbx_description
1 polymer ?
#
loop_
_entity_poly.entity_id
_entity_poly.type
_entity_poly.pdbx_seq_one_letter_code
_entity_poly.pdbx_strand_id
1 'polypeptide(L)'
;MQKKINYHYYINSYEWKNKSRKFKRKTGYKCQIFPWLKAENSHHTTYENLGCEKWNIDCIVVSRIAHKFIHGWLAGSWREIGVSQQNKNPKNRYPNTFQKLIHTYARIVGILLYLIKFI
;
A
#
# COMPACT_ATOMS: atom_id res chain seq x y z
N MET A 1 7.30 -23.53 7.41
CA MET A 1 7.74 -22.78 6.20
C MET A 1 6.51 -22.29 5.46
N GLN A 2 6.39 -20.99 5.18
CA GLN A 2 5.32 -20.45 4.35
C GLN A 2 5.60 -20.87 2.90
N LYS A 3 4.61 -21.47 2.21
CA LYS A 3 4.74 -21.77 0.77
C LYS A 3 5.03 -20.47 0.03
N LYS A 4 6.00 -20.50 -0.90
CA LYS A 4 6.33 -19.35 -1.74
C LYS A 4 5.13 -19.05 -2.65
N ILE A 5 4.33 -18.05 -2.28
CA ILE A 5 3.15 -17.64 -3.03
C ILE A 5 3.59 -16.97 -4.34
N ASN A 6 2.99 -17.36 -5.46
CA ASN A 6 3.15 -16.63 -6.71
C ASN A 6 2.42 -15.28 -6.61
N TYR A 7 3.18 -14.19 -6.55
CA TYR A 7 2.63 -12.83 -6.38
C TYR A 7 1.59 -12.47 -7.44
N HIS A 8 1.87 -12.77 -8.71
CA HIS A 8 0.98 -12.40 -9.81
C HIS A 8 -0.35 -13.14 -9.74
N TYR A 9 -0.32 -14.43 -9.40
CA TYR A 9 -1.55 -15.20 -9.17
C TYR A 9 -2.32 -14.68 -7.96
N TYR A 10 -1.60 -14.43 -6.87
CA TYR A 10 -2.19 -13.99 -5.60
C TYR A 10 -2.88 -12.63 -5.70
N ILE A 11 -2.23 -11.63 -6.30
CA ILE A 11 -2.79 -10.27 -6.40
C ILE A 11 -4.06 -10.23 -7.29
N ASN A 12 -4.22 -11.21 -8.18
CA ASN A 12 -5.41 -11.35 -9.03
C ASN A 12 -6.51 -12.24 -8.40
N SER A 13 -6.19 -12.93 -7.30
CA SER A 13 -7.07 -13.91 -6.66
C SER A 13 -8.28 -13.28 -5.95
N TYR A 14 -9.31 -14.10 -5.72
CA TYR A 14 -10.46 -13.72 -4.88
C TYR A 14 -10.04 -13.38 -3.44
N GLU A 15 -9.07 -14.12 -2.91
CA GLU A 15 -8.56 -13.94 -1.55
C GLU A 15 -8.03 -12.52 -1.34
N TRP A 16 -7.13 -12.08 -2.21
CA TRP A 16 -6.59 -10.72 -2.16
C TRP A 16 -7.68 -9.66 -2.34
N LYS A 17 -8.58 -9.84 -3.32
CA LYS A 17 -9.69 -8.89 -3.55
C LYS A 17 -10.55 -8.72 -2.30
N ASN A 18 -10.86 -9.81 -1.60
CA ASN A 18 -11.61 -9.76 -0.35
C ASN A 18 -10.81 -9.09 0.78
N LYS A 19 -9.53 -9.43 0.93
CA LYS A 19 -8.62 -8.82 1.92
C LYS A 19 -8.47 -7.31 1.71
N SER A 20 -8.18 -6.89 0.48
CA SER A 20 -8.11 -5.47 0.08
C SER A 20 -9.41 -4.73 0.37
N ARG A 21 -10.58 -5.34 0.10
CA ARG A 21 -11.88 -4.75 0.47
C ARG A 21 -12.02 -4.57 1.99
N LYS A 22 -11.63 -5.58 2.79
CA LYS A 22 -11.63 -5.48 4.26
C LYS A 22 -10.73 -4.35 4.76
N PHE A 23 -9.53 -4.19 4.19
CA PHE A 23 -8.62 -3.10 4.54
C PHE A 23 -9.23 -1.73 4.23
N LYS A 24 -9.82 -1.55 3.03
CA LYS A 24 -10.48 -0.30 2.66
C LYS A 24 -11.66 0.05 3.59
N ARG A 25 -12.41 -0.95 4.04
CA ARG A 25 -13.50 -0.75 5.02
C ARG A 25 -13.01 -0.25 6.39
N LYS A 26 -11.77 -0.53 6.78
CA LYS A 26 -11.20 -0.07 8.06
C LYS A 26 -11.08 1.44 8.13
N THR A 27 -10.76 2.10 7.01
CA THR A 27 -10.65 3.57 6.93
C THR A 27 -11.91 4.25 6.37
N GLY A 28 -13.03 3.53 6.28
CA GLY A 28 -14.24 4.06 5.64
C GLY A 28 -14.04 4.42 4.17
N TYR A 29 -13.17 3.70 3.46
CA TYR A 29 -12.76 3.98 2.08
C TYR A 29 -12.11 5.37 1.89
N LYS A 30 -11.52 5.96 2.94
CA LYS A 30 -10.70 7.17 2.83
C LYS A 30 -9.23 6.81 2.64
N CYS A 31 -8.54 7.58 1.80
CA CYS A 31 -7.12 7.39 1.50
C CYS A 31 -6.24 7.78 2.69
N GLN A 32 -5.25 6.95 3.01
CA GLN A 32 -4.36 7.17 4.15
C GLN A 32 -3.27 8.24 3.90
N ILE A 33 -3.11 8.73 2.67
CA ILE A 33 -2.16 9.82 2.35
C ILE A 33 -2.92 11.14 2.17
N PHE A 34 -4.05 11.09 1.46
CA PHE A 34 -4.92 12.23 1.19
C PHE A 34 -6.34 11.90 1.70
N PRO A 35 -6.67 12.12 2.98
CA PRO A 35 -7.93 11.68 3.60
C PRO A 35 -9.22 12.13 2.92
N TRP A 36 -9.17 13.20 2.15
CA TRP A 36 -10.27 13.73 1.35
C TRP A 36 -10.53 12.95 0.04
N LEU A 37 -9.61 12.05 -0.35
CA LEU A 37 -9.78 11.20 -1.53
C LEU A 37 -10.28 9.81 -1.17
N LYS A 38 -11.01 9.20 -2.10
CA LYS A 38 -11.46 7.81 -1.99
C LYS A 38 -10.29 6.84 -2.13
N ALA A 39 -10.20 5.87 -1.22
CA ALA A 39 -9.28 4.75 -1.30
C ALA A 39 -9.80 3.69 -2.29
N GLU A 40 -9.04 3.46 -3.34
CA GLU A 40 -9.37 2.52 -4.42
C GLU A 40 -8.49 1.28 -4.34
N ASN A 41 -7.25 1.45 -3.86
CA ASN A 41 -6.21 0.42 -3.84
C ASN A 41 -5.75 0.11 -2.42
N SER A 42 -5.25 -1.11 -2.24
CA SER A 42 -4.40 -1.48 -1.11
C SER A 42 -2.97 -1.53 -1.59
N HIS A 43 -2.11 -0.76 -0.95
CA HIS A 43 -0.71 -0.56 -1.29
C HIS A 43 0.18 -1.31 -0.30
N HIS A 44 0.99 -2.23 -0.80
CA HIS A 44 1.98 -2.97 -0.02
C HIS A 44 3.17 -2.07 0.35
N THR A 45 3.37 -1.82 1.63
CA THR A 45 4.56 -1.15 2.18
C THR A 45 5.74 -2.12 2.35
N THR A 46 5.45 -3.42 2.50
CA THR A 46 6.39 -4.54 2.46
C THR A 46 5.70 -5.73 1.78
N TYR A 47 6.51 -6.67 1.27
CA TYR A 47 6.07 -7.90 0.61
C TYR A 47 6.46 -9.17 1.41
N GLU A 48 6.99 -9.02 2.62
CA GLU A 48 7.51 -10.11 3.46
C GLU A 48 6.43 -11.11 3.89
N ASN A 49 5.20 -10.63 4.14
CA ASN A 49 4.09 -11.43 4.66
C ASN A 49 3.00 -11.70 3.62
N LEU A 50 3.38 -11.90 2.35
CA LEU A 50 2.41 -12.11 1.27
C LEU A 50 1.44 -13.27 1.60
N GLY A 51 0.13 -13.05 1.42
CA GLY A 51 -0.92 -14.01 1.81
C GLY A 51 -1.35 -13.91 3.28
N CYS A 52 -0.55 -13.31 4.16
CA CYS A 52 -0.87 -13.10 5.58
C CYS A 52 -0.73 -11.63 6.01
N GLU A 53 -0.89 -10.71 5.06
CA GLU A 53 -0.68 -9.27 5.28
C GLU A 53 -1.65 -8.72 6.33
N LYS A 54 -1.15 -7.79 7.14
CA LYS A 54 -1.92 -7.06 8.13
C LYS A 54 -2.17 -5.63 7.64
N TRP A 55 -3.41 -5.17 7.82
CA TRP A 55 -3.77 -3.78 7.58
C TRP A 55 -2.94 -2.86 8.48
N ASN A 56 -2.49 -1.74 7.92
CA ASN A 56 -1.71 -0.71 8.57
C ASN A 56 -0.29 -1.11 9.03
N ILE A 57 0.16 -2.32 8.71
CA ILE A 57 1.52 -2.80 8.95
C ILE A 57 2.17 -3.09 7.60
N ASP A 58 1.66 -4.12 6.92
CA ASP A 58 2.15 -4.55 5.61
C ASP A 58 1.50 -3.76 4.48
N CYS A 59 0.22 -3.40 4.64
CA CYS A 59 -0.57 -2.70 3.63
C CYS A 59 -1.24 -1.44 4.18
N ILE A 60 -1.19 -0.35 3.41
CA ILE A 60 -2.01 0.85 3.59
C ILE A 60 -3.07 0.93 2.49
N VAL A 61 -4.12 1.73 2.66
CA VAL A 61 -5.13 1.95 1.61
C VAL A 61 -5.04 3.37 1.06
N VAL A 62 -5.03 3.46 -0.27
CA VAL A 62 -4.68 4.70 -0.98
C VAL A 62 -5.61 4.93 -2.16
N SER A 63 -5.77 6.19 -2.55
CA SER A 63 -6.38 6.56 -3.83
C SER A 63 -5.45 6.19 -4.98
N ARG A 64 -5.98 6.13 -6.21
CA ARG A 64 -5.15 5.97 -7.41
C ARG A 64 -4.09 7.07 -7.55
N ILE A 65 -4.42 8.31 -7.16
CA ILE A 65 -3.48 9.44 -7.18
C ILE A 65 -2.33 9.20 -6.20
N ALA A 66 -2.64 8.81 -4.97
CA ALA A 66 -1.63 8.51 -3.96
C ALA A 66 -0.76 7.29 -4.34
N HIS A 67 -1.34 6.28 -5.00
CA HIS A 67 -0.59 5.13 -5.51
C HIS A 67 0.43 5.55 -6.58
N LYS A 68 0.00 6.35 -7.57
CA LYS A 68 0.87 6.92 -8.61
C LYS A 68 1.94 7.85 -8.01
N PHE A 69 1.62 8.59 -6.95
CA PHE A 69 2.59 9.42 -6.24
C PHE A 69 3.71 8.58 -5.61
N ILE A 70 3.38 7.47 -4.94
CA ILE A 70 4.36 6.56 -4.32
C ILE A 70 5.23 5.86 -5.38
N HIS A 71 4.61 5.29 -6.42
CA HIS A 71 5.28 4.48 -7.43
C HIS A 71 5.81 5.26 -8.64
N GLY A 72 5.46 6.53 -8.77
CA GLY A 72 6.03 7.44 -9.76
C GLY A 72 7.01 8.38 -9.08
N TRP A 73 6.48 9.47 -8.53
CA TRP A 73 7.30 10.60 -8.09
C TRP A 73 8.32 10.22 -7.02
N LEU A 74 7.89 9.53 -5.95
CA LEU A 74 8.82 9.08 -4.90
C LEU A 74 9.79 7.99 -5.36
N ALA A 75 9.46 7.29 -6.45
CA ALA A 75 10.34 6.30 -7.07
C ALA A 75 11.34 6.94 -8.05
N GLY A 76 11.32 8.27 -8.22
CA GLY A 76 12.19 9.01 -9.14
C GLY A 76 11.76 8.90 -10.60
N SER A 77 10.47 8.67 -10.86
CA SER A 77 9.91 8.51 -12.20
C SER A 77 8.67 9.38 -12.40
N TRP A 78 8.53 9.98 -13.59
CA TRP A 78 7.31 10.70 -13.97
C TRP A 78 6.11 9.77 -14.23
N ARG A 79 6.39 8.49 -14.46
CA ARG A 79 5.41 7.42 -14.68
C ARG A 79 5.42 6.45 -13.52
N GLU A 80 4.27 5.83 -13.28
CA GLU A 80 4.17 4.75 -12.30
C GLU A 80 5.04 3.56 -12.73
N ILE A 81 5.96 3.14 -11.85
CA ILE A 81 6.82 1.98 -12.07
C ILE A 81 6.55 0.94 -11.00
N GLY A 82 6.58 -0.34 -11.40
CA GLY A 82 6.45 -1.44 -10.46
C GLY A 82 7.67 -1.55 -9.54
N VAL A 83 7.49 -2.11 -8.35
CA VAL A 83 8.57 -2.34 -7.37
C VAL A 83 9.73 -3.15 -7.94
N SER A 84 9.44 -4.18 -8.75
CA SER A 84 10.48 -4.96 -9.43
C SER A 84 11.33 -4.10 -10.37
N GLN A 85 10.72 -3.15 -11.08
CA GLN A 85 11.44 -2.23 -11.95
C GLN A 85 12.26 -1.22 -11.15
N GLN A 86 11.68 -0.63 -10.09
CA GLN A 86 12.41 0.27 -9.19
C GLN A 86 13.65 -0.41 -8.59
N ASN A 87 13.52 -1.66 -8.17
CA ASN A 87 14.58 -2.44 -7.54
C ASN A 87 15.75 -2.82 -8.47
N LYS A 88 15.60 -2.64 -9.80
CA LYS A 88 16.72 -2.76 -10.74
C LYS A 88 17.79 -1.69 -10.50
N ASN A 89 17.42 -0.55 -9.91
CA ASN A 89 18.37 0.47 -9.49
C ASN A 89 18.79 0.22 -8.03
N PRO A 90 20.02 -0.24 -7.76
CA PRO A 90 20.46 -0.54 -6.39
C PRO A 90 20.52 0.69 -5.48
N LYS A 91 20.66 1.89 -6.05
CA LYS A 91 20.71 3.15 -5.28
C LYS A 91 19.32 3.64 -4.84
N ASN A 92 18.24 3.06 -5.37
CA ASN A 92 16.88 3.53 -5.12
C ASN A 92 15.88 2.37 -4.93
N ARG A 93 16.26 1.35 -4.17
CA ARG A 93 15.38 0.20 -3.90
C ARG A 93 14.16 0.61 -3.10
N TYR A 94 13.04 -0.05 -3.37
CA TYR A 94 11.79 0.10 -2.67
C TYR A 94 11.79 -0.67 -1.33
N PRO A 95 11.21 -0.11 -0.25
CA PRO A 95 10.87 1.31 -0.13
C PRO A 95 12.14 2.13 0.15
N ASN A 96 12.32 3.23 -0.56
CA ASN A 96 13.39 4.20 -0.28
C ASN A 96 13.02 5.09 0.92
N THR A 97 13.93 5.99 1.34
CA THR A 97 13.72 6.86 2.51
C THR A 97 12.43 7.68 2.43
N PHE A 98 12.14 8.33 1.30
CA PHE A 98 10.92 9.13 1.15
C PHE A 98 9.65 8.26 1.15
N GLN A 99 9.70 7.09 0.51
CA GLN A 99 8.60 6.13 0.53
C GLN A 99 8.35 5.63 1.96
N LYS A 100 9.39 5.34 2.75
CA LYS A 100 9.26 4.96 4.16
C LYS A 100 8.62 6.05 5.00
N LEU A 101 9.01 7.31 4.81
CA LEU A 101 8.41 8.46 5.51
C LEU A 101 6.91 8.57 5.21
N ILE A 102 6.55 8.47 3.92
CA ILE A 102 5.15 8.51 3.49
C ILE A 102 4.36 7.30 4.00
N HIS A 103 4.97 6.10 4.05
CA HIS A 103 4.33 4.93 4.64
C HIS A 103 4.06 5.14 6.14
N THR A 104 5.02 5.67 6.90
CA THR A 104 4.84 5.97 8.33
C THR A 104 3.74 7.00 8.55
N TYR A 105 3.75 8.11 7.80
CA TYR A 105 2.66 9.10 7.84
C TYR A 105 1.30 8.46 7.53
N ALA A 106 1.22 7.65 6.48
CA ALA A 106 0.00 6.97 6.10
C ALA A 106 -0.52 6.03 7.20
N ARG A 107 0.38 5.36 7.94
CA ARG A 107 -0.01 4.51 9.07
C ARG A 107 -0.65 5.31 10.20
N ILE A 108 -0.08 6.47 10.54
CA ILE A 108 -0.62 7.37 11.57
C ILE A 108 -2.03 7.83 11.18
N VAL A 109 -2.18 8.34 9.94
CA VAL A 109 -3.48 8.74 9.39
C VAL A 109 -4.48 7.57 9.38
N GLY A 110 -4.01 6.36 9.07
CA GLY A 110 -4.84 5.15 9.11
C GLY A 110 -5.43 4.85 10.48
N ILE A 111 -4.64 5.03 11.55
CA ILE A 111 -5.10 4.88 12.94
C ILE A 111 -6.16 5.94 13.24
N LEU A 112 -5.89 7.20 12.91
CA LEU A 112 -6.84 8.30 13.14
C LEU A 112 -8.17 8.05 12.42
N LEU A 113 -8.13 7.68 11.14
CA LEU A 113 -9.32 7.37 10.35
C LEU A 113 -10.10 6.16 10.91
N TYR A 114 -9.40 5.17 11.44
CA TYR A 114 -10.03 4.01 12.06
C TYR A 114 -10.73 4.38 13.37
N LEU A 115 -10.10 5.20 14.21
CA LEU A 115 -10.69 5.63 15.49
C LEU A 115 -11.91 6.55 15.29
N ILE A 116 -11.82 7.52 14.38
CA ILE A 116 -12.92 8.46 14.07
C ILE A 116 -14.19 7.72 13.59
N LYS A 117 -14.05 6.53 12.99
CA LYS A 117 -15.18 5.74 12.51
C LYS A 117 -16.10 5.26 13.65
N PHE A 118 -15.64 5.24 14.89
CA PHE A 118 -16.38 4.76 16.06
C PHE A 118 -16.88 5.90 16.96
N ILE A 119 -16.73 7.15 16.52
CA ILE A 119 -17.30 8.35 17.13
C ILE A 119 -18.51 8.75 16.29
#